data_AF-A0A5J6Z7G9-F1
#
_entry.id   AF-A0A5J6Z7G9-F1
#
_cell.length_a   1.000
_cell.length_b   1.000
_cell.length_c   1.000
_cell.angle_alpha   90.00
_cell.angle_beta   90.00
_cell.angle_gamma   90.00
#
_symmetry.space_group_name_H-M   'P 1'
#
loop_
_entity.id
_entity.type
_entity.pdbx_description
1 polymer ?
#
loop_
_entity_poly.entity_id
_entity_poly.type
_entity_poly.pdbx_seq_one_letter_code
_entity_poly.pdbx_strand_id
1 'polypeptide(L)'
;MQKVSVKSLALVAVLSAGLTLSACGGDEESTTESSSAAPTSSSEAAPAGPTAADLQAILERAVDPNVPTEQKVNTVVDGEQAPELFESMTRASQDAKAQLEVKEPVLPSALPGIYTASVNLIMPDREPQLISGVEFVDQGGEYKLDRKWACDLVSNVVPDQVPAMCNEAY
;
A
#
# COMPACT_ATOMS: atom_id res chain seq x y z
N MET A 1 43.80 5.53 6.36
CA MET A 1 43.85 6.59 7.40
C MET A 1 43.56 7.95 6.75
N GLN A 2 42.33 8.46 6.85
CA GLN A 2 41.98 9.89 6.74
C GLN A 2 40.50 10.03 7.16
N LYS A 3 40.26 10.27 8.45
CA LYS A 3 39.88 11.56 9.08
C LYS A 3 38.36 11.81 9.04
N VAL A 4 37.76 11.54 10.19
CA VAL A 4 36.40 11.84 10.64
C VAL A 4 36.12 13.35 10.55
N SER A 5 34.87 13.74 10.25
CA SER A 5 34.28 14.92 10.92
C SER A 5 32.75 14.82 11.00
N VAL A 6 32.27 14.68 12.24
CA VAL A 6 30.88 14.81 12.68
C VAL A 6 30.53 16.30 12.78
N LYS A 7 29.29 16.70 12.43
CA LYS A 7 28.69 17.94 12.94
C LYS A 7 27.17 17.85 12.96
N SER A 8 26.64 17.61 14.16
CA SER A 8 25.22 17.76 14.52
C SER A 8 24.83 19.24 14.59
N LEU A 9 23.61 19.58 14.18
CA LEU A 9 22.88 20.73 14.73
C LEU A 9 21.40 20.35 14.89
N ALA A 10 20.97 20.35 16.15
CA ALA A 10 19.59 20.31 16.59
C ALA A 10 18.99 21.72 16.55
N LEU A 11 17.70 21.83 16.22
CA LEU A 11 16.89 23.03 16.48
C LEU A 11 15.53 22.58 17.03
N VAL A 12 15.35 22.87 18.31
CA VAL A 12 14.11 22.76 19.08
C VAL A 12 13.25 23.98 18.78
N ALA A 13 11.95 23.78 18.54
CA ALA A 13 10.95 24.83 18.67
C ALA A 13 9.74 24.28 19.42
N VAL A 14 9.65 24.68 20.69
CA VAL A 14 8.48 24.52 21.57
C VAL A 14 7.59 25.73 21.35
N LEU A 15 6.30 25.53 21.09
CA LEU A 15 5.26 26.55 21.29
C LEU A 15 4.03 25.91 21.93
N SER A 16 3.75 26.38 23.13
CA SER A 16 2.64 26.08 24.03
C SER A 16 1.60 27.20 24.01
N ALA A 17 0.31 26.86 24.04
CA ALA A 17 -0.86 27.59 24.59
C ALA A 17 -2.12 27.07 23.87
N GLY A 18 -3.27 26.73 24.47
CA GLY A 18 -3.86 27.07 25.77
C GLY A 18 -5.20 27.80 25.56
N LEU A 19 -6.31 27.20 26.03
CA LEU A 19 -7.68 27.75 26.25
C LEU A 19 -8.51 28.05 24.98
N THR A 20 -9.80 27.70 24.86
CA THR A 20 -10.93 28.14 25.71
C THR A 20 -12.13 27.18 25.69
N LEU A 21 -12.76 26.97 26.86
CA LEU A 21 -14.12 26.46 26.99
C LEU A 21 -15.14 27.53 26.57
N SER A 22 -16.03 27.18 25.66
CA SER A 22 -17.32 27.85 25.43
C SER A 22 -18.37 26.73 25.42
N ALA A 23 -19.05 26.43 26.53
CA ALA A 23 -20.14 27.21 27.12
C ALA A 23 -21.18 27.61 26.07
N CYS A 24 -22.14 26.71 25.82
CA CYS A 24 -23.44 27.08 25.30
C CYS A 24 -24.49 26.48 26.25
N GLY A 25 -24.96 27.34 27.16
CA GLY A 25 -26.18 27.09 27.91
C GLY A 25 -27.40 27.46 27.06
N GLY A 26 -28.52 26.80 27.33
CA GLY A 26 -29.81 27.07 26.71
C GLY A 26 -30.83 26.02 27.14
N ASP A 27 -31.57 26.37 28.18
CA ASP A 27 -32.66 25.63 28.82
C ASP A 27 -33.91 25.55 27.93
N GLU A 28 -34.66 24.45 28.01
CA GLU A 28 -36.14 24.34 28.13
C GLU A 28 -36.74 23.09 27.45
N GLU A 29 -37.69 22.49 28.16
CA GLU A 29 -38.31 21.18 27.97
C GLU A 29 -38.95 20.93 26.60
N SER A 30 -38.90 19.66 26.14
CA SER A 30 -40.09 18.86 25.81
C SER A 30 -39.74 17.43 25.36
N THR A 31 -40.23 16.46 26.14
CA THR A 31 -40.92 15.23 25.70
C THR A 31 -40.36 14.43 24.51
N THR A 32 -39.94 13.21 24.84
CA THR A 32 -39.96 11.98 24.03
C THR A 32 -39.13 11.97 22.75
N GLU A 33 -38.05 11.20 22.75
CA GLU A 33 -37.89 10.04 21.86
C GLU A 33 -36.82 9.09 22.43
N SER A 34 -37.16 7.81 22.46
CA SER A 34 -36.24 6.71 22.79
C SER A 34 -35.16 6.62 21.72
N SER A 35 -34.05 7.31 21.90
CA SER A 35 -32.87 7.15 21.04
C SER A 35 -31.88 6.21 21.71
N SER A 36 -31.71 5.05 21.07
CA SER A 36 -30.72 4.03 21.38
C SER A 36 -29.36 4.67 21.63
N ALA A 37 -28.82 4.50 22.84
CA ALA A 37 -27.44 4.82 23.13
C ALA A 37 -26.54 3.86 22.34
N ALA A 38 -26.07 4.31 21.17
CA ALA A 38 -24.96 3.66 20.49
C ALA A 38 -23.71 3.79 21.38
N PRO A 39 -22.99 2.69 21.71
CA PRO A 39 -21.72 2.83 22.39
C PRO A 39 -20.75 3.54 21.44
N THR A 40 -20.42 4.80 21.75
CA THR A 40 -19.22 5.45 21.22
C THR A 40 -18.02 4.68 21.77
N SER A 41 -17.56 3.69 21.01
CA SER A 41 -16.21 3.19 21.15
C SER A 41 -15.29 4.23 20.51
N SER A 42 -14.82 5.19 21.31
CA SER A 42 -13.56 5.86 20.99
C SER A 42 -12.45 4.83 21.18
N SER A 43 -12.27 3.98 20.18
CA SER A 43 -10.99 3.34 19.97
C SER A 43 -10.10 4.44 19.38
N GLU A 44 -9.03 4.80 20.09
CA GLU A 44 -7.91 5.49 19.47
C GLU A 44 -7.52 4.65 18.25
N ALA A 45 -7.90 5.11 17.07
CA ALA A 45 -7.70 4.36 15.85
C ALA A 45 -6.19 4.33 15.64
N ALA A 46 -5.60 3.14 15.69
CA ALA A 46 -4.32 2.91 15.02
C ALA A 46 -4.43 3.53 13.60
N PRO A 47 -3.36 4.13 13.06
CA PRO A 47 -3.41 4.63 11.69
C PRO A 47 -3.99 3.53 10.81
N ALA A 48 -5.12 3.81 10.18
CA ALA A 48 -5.81 2.83 9.37
C ALA A 48 -4.82 2.40 8.29
N GLY A 49 -4.52 1.08 8.24
CA GLY A 49 -3.71 0.52 7.17
C GLY A 49 -4.36 0.75 5.79
N PRO A 50 -3.70 0.32 4.72
CA PRO A 50 -4.26 0.47 3.38
C PRO A 50 -5.56 -0.33 3.26
N THR A 51 -6.51 0.21 2.52
CA THR A 51 -7.72 -0.51 2.09
C THR A 51 -7.42 -1.40 0.89
N ALA A 52 -8.28 -2.36 0.56
CA ALA A 52 -8.11 -3.12 -0.69
C ALA A 52 -8.12 -2.20 -1.93
N ALA A 53 -8.85 -1.09 -1.90
CA ALA A 53 -8.88 -0.12 -3.00
C ALA A 53 -7.53 0.61 -3.17
N ASP A 54 -6.86 0.96 -2.07
CA ASP A 54 -5.52 1.56 -2.11
C ASP A 54 -4.52 0.59 -2.75
N LEU A 55 -4.56 -0.67 -2.33
CA LEU A 55 -3.69 -1.72 -2.85
C LEU A 55 -4.00 -2.05 -4.32
N GLN A 56 -5.28 -2.07 -4.69
CA GLN A 56 -5.72 -2.27 -6.07
C GLN A 56 -5.13 -1.20 -7.00
N ALA A 57 -5.17 0.08 -6.58
CA ALA A 57 -4.62 1.18 -7.36
C ALA A 57 -3.09 1.07 -7.58
N ILE A 58 -2.36 0.47 -6.63
CA ILE A 58 -0.92 0.19 -6.78
C ILE A 58 -0.69 -0.85 -7.88
N LEU A 59 -1.43 -1.96 -7.83
CA LEU A 59 -1.31 -3.06 -8.80
C LEU A 59 -1.69 -2.60 -10.21
N GLU A 60 -2.77 -1.84 -10.36
CA GLU A 60 -3.20 -1.29 -11.65
C GLU A 60 -2.16 -0.33 -12.22
N ARG A 61 -1.65 0.61 -11.40
CA ARG A 61 -0.63 1.55 -11.83
C ARG A 61 0.66 0.86 -12.26
N ALA A 62 1.05 -0.22 -11.58
CA ALA A 62 2.27 -0.98 -11.89
C ALA A 62 2.26 -1.55 -13.31
N VAL A 63 1.09 -1.93 -13.83
CA VAL A 63 0.96 -2.56 -15.15
C VAL A 63 0.33 -1.67 -16.22
N ASP A 64 -0.23 -0.51 -15.87
CA ASP A 64 -0.92 0.37 -16.83
C ASP A 64 0.02 0.91 -17.93
N PRO A 65 -0.21 0.60 -19.22
CA PRO A 65 0.64 1.09 -20.32
C PRO A 65 0.64 2.61 -20.50
N ASN A 66 -0.32 3.33 -19.93
CA ASN A 66 -0.44 4.79 -20.05
C ASN A 66 0.28 5.53 -18.92
N VAL A 67 0.72 4.82 -17.87
CA VAL A 67 1.49 5.39 -16.77
C VAL A 67 2.98 5.39 -17.18
N PRO A 68 3.68 6.53 -17.09
CA PRO A 68 5.11 6.59 -17.41
C PRO A 68 5.93 5.84 -16.35
N THR A 69 7.07 5.26 -16.76
CA THR A 69 7.90 4.41 -15.89
C THR A 69 8.31 5.12 -14.61
N GLU A 70 8.58 6.43 -14.64
CA GLU A 70 8.95 7.25 -13.48
C GLU A 70 7.87 7.29 -12.39
N GLN A 71 6.61 7.01 -12.74
CA GLN A 71 5.53 6.85 -11.76
C GLN A 71 5.36 5.39 -11.34
N LYS A 72 5.64 4.45 -12.24
CA LYS A 72 5.55 3.01 -11.95
C LYS A 72 6.60 2.55 -10.95
N VAL A 73 7.82 3.11 -10.99
CA VAL A 73 8.89 2.76 -10.03
C VAL A 73 8.48 2.96 -8.56
N ASN A 74 7.46 3.78 -8.29
CA ASN A 74 6.93 3.98 -6.94
C ASN A 74 5.88 2.92 -6.53
N THR A 75 5.55 1.93 -7.36
CA THR A 75 4.57 0.89 -7.02
C THR A 75 5.21 -0.40 -6.53
N VAL A 76 6.53 -0.56 -6.66
CA VAL A 76 7.28 -1.72 -6.21
C VAL A 76 8.46 -1.25 -5.36
N VAL A 77 8.74 -1.96 -4.27
CA VAL A 77 9.92 -1.69 -3.43
C VAL A 77 11.18 -1.78 -4.28
N ASP A 78 12.09 -0.80 -4.13
CA ASP A 78 13.30 -0.65 -4.95
C ASP A 78 13.03 -0.58 -6.47
N GLY A 79 11.83 -0.15 -6.89
CA GLY A 79 11.46 -0.10 -8.30
C GLY A 79 12.38 0.80 -9.14
N GLU A 80 13.00 1.83 -8.55
CA GLU A 80 13.97 2.68 -9.26
C GLU A 80 15.25 1.96 -9.69
N GLN A 81 15.60 0.84 -9.04
CA GLN A 81 16.76 0.03 -9.41
C GLN A 81 16.48 -0.89 -10.62
N ALA A 82 15.22 -0.88 -11.08
CA ALA A 82 14.61 -1.91 -11.88
C ALA A 82 13.55 -1.38 -12.87
N PRO A 83 13.81 -0.28 -13.60
CA PRO A 83 12.81 0.32 -14.48
C PRO A 83 12.31 -0.64 -15.59
N GLU A 84 13.14 -1.58 -16.05
CA GLU A 84 12.76 -2.58 -17.04
C GLU A 84 11.71 -3.59 -16.52
N LEU A 85 11.58 -3.77 -15.20
CA LEU A 85 10.55 -4.63 -14.60
C LEU A 85 9.16 -4.24 -15.09
N PHE A 86 8.90 -2.94 -15.13
CA PHE A 86 7.59 -2.39 -15.42
C PHE A 86 7.19 -2.54 -16.87
N GLU A 87 8.16 -2.53 -17.79
CA GLU A 87 7.91 -2.86 -19.18
C GLU A 87 7.50 -4.33 -19.33
N SER A 88 8.23 -5.25 -18.68
CA SER A 88 7.88 -6.67 -18.65
C SER A 88 6.52 -6.91 -17.97
N MET A 89 6.23 -6.26 -16.85
CA MET A 89 4.95 -6.38 -16.14
C MET A 89 3.76 -5.87 -16.98
N THR A 90 3.91 -4.71 -17.63
CA THR A 90 2.88 -4.18 -18.54
C THR A 90 2.66 -5.12 -19.72
N ARG A 91 3.74 -5.59 -20.37
CA ARG A 91 3.64 -6.53 -21.49
C ARG A 91 3.00 -7.84 -21.06
N ALA A 92 3.44 -8.40 -19.93
CA ALA A 92 2.87 -9.60 -19.31
C ALA A 92 1.36 -9.50 -19.14
N SER A 93 0.91 -8.40 -18.52
CA SER A 93 -0.51 -8.16 -18.26
C SER A 93 -1.31 -8.04 -19.55
N GLN A 94 -0.78 -7.34 -20.57
CA GLN A 94 -1.45 -7.19 -21.86
C GLN A 94 -1.53 -8.50 -22.66
N ASP A 95 -0.42 -9.22 -22.78
CA ASP A 95 -0.34 -10.47 -23.54
C ASP A 95 -1.25 -11.55 -22.93
N ALA A 96 -1.22 -11.68 -21.60
CA ALA A 96 -2.06 -12.63 -20.87
C ALA A 96 -3.50 -12.14 -20.67
N LYS A 97 -3.80 -10.87 -21.00
CA LYS A 97 -5.05 -10.17 -20.63
C LYS A 97 -5.38 -10.36 -19.15
N ALA A 98 -4.33 -10.31 -18.32
CA ALA A 98 -4.40 -10.57 -16.91
C ALA A 98 -4.91 -9.35 -16.15
N GLN A 99 -5.85 -9.58 -15.24
CA GLN A 99 -6.33 -8.59 -14.28
C GLN A 99 -6.02 -9.08 -12.86
N LEU A 100 -5.64 -8.14 -12.00
CA LEU A 100 -5.44 -8.39 -10.58
C LEU A 100 -6.62 -7.76 -9.83
N GLU A 101 -7.19 -8.48 -8.88
CA GLU A 101 -8.27 -7.98 -8.03
C GLU A 101 -7.92 -8.25 -6.55
N VAL A 102 -7.64 -7.20 -5.79
CA VAL A 102 -7.39 -7.29 -4.36
C VAL A 102 -8.69 -7.64 -3.63
N LYS A 103 -8.63 -8.63 -2.75
CA LYS A 103 -9.71 -9.06 -1.88
C LYS A 103 -9.46 -8.61 -0.45
N GLU A 104 -10.55 -8.21 0.20
CA GLU A 104 -10.59 -8.03 1.65
C GLU A 104 -10.58 -9.40 2.37
N PRO A 105 -10.05 -9.47 3.61
CA PRO A 105 -9.47 -8.37 4.37
C PRO A 105 -8.01 -8.09 3.97
N VAL A 106 -7.62 -6.82 4.03
CA VAL A 106 -6.20 -6.44 4.16
C VAL A 106 -5.77 -6.58 5.63
N LEU A 107 -4.68 -7.31 5.86
CA LEU A 107 -4.21 -7.65 7.21
C LEU A 107 -2.78 -7.14 7.45
N PRO A 108 -2.46 -6.53 8.60
CA PRO A 108 -1.07 -6.25 8.94
C PRO A 108 -0.30 -7.57 9.13
N SER A 109 0.97 -7.57 8.74
CA SER A 109 1.88 -8.68 9.02
C SER A 109 2.40 -8.62 10.47
N ALA A 110 3.22 -9.60 10.87
CA ALA A 110 3.94 -9.57 12.15
C ALA A 110 5.03 -8.49 12.21
N LEU A 111 5.55 -8.06 11.05
CA LEU A 111 6.51 -6.98 10.93
C LEU A 111 5.79 -5.63 10.75
N PRO A 112 6.26 -4.56 11.40
CA PRO A 112 5.64 -3.24 11.29
C PRO A 112 5.77 -2.69 9.87
N GLY A 113 4.71 -2.03 9.39
CA GLY A 113 4.68 -1.41 8.06
C GLY A 113 4.51 -2.39 6.89
N ILE A 114 4.26 -3.67 7.15
CA ILE A 114 3.96 -4.64 6.09
C ILE A 114 2.51 -5.07 6.22
N TYR A 115 1.81 -5.07 5.09
CA TYR A 115 0.41 -5.46 4.96
C TYR A 115 0.29 -6.59 3.95
N THR A 116 -0.65 -7.49 4.19
CA THR A 116 -0.90 -8.66 3.36
C THR A 116 -2.33 -8.64 2.85
N ALA A 117 -2.52 -9.03 1.59
CA ALA A 117 -3.84 -9.21 1.00
C ALA A 117 -3.89 -10.51 0.21
N SER A 118 -5.11 -10.92 -0.14
CA SER A 118 -5.31 -11.92 -1.19
C SER A 118 -5.62 -11.22 -2.50
N VAL A 119 -5.05 -11.69 -3.61
CA VAL A 119 -5.24 -11.12 -4.94
C VAL A 119 -5.73 -12.21 -5.87
N ASN A 120 -6.85 -11.96 -6.54
CA ASN A 120 -7.31 -12.78 -7.64
C ASN A 120 -6.55 -12.39 -8.91
N LEU A 121 -5.88 -13.37 -9.52
CA LEU A 121 -5.38 -13.27 -10.87
C LEU A 121 -6.44 -13.84 -11.83
N ILE A 122 -6.98 -12.97 -12.68
CA ILE A 122 -8.05 -13.29 -13.62
C ILE A 122 -7.47 -13.23 -15.03
N MET A 123 -7.63 -14.32 -15.80
CA MET A 123 -7.26 -14.42 -17.21
C MET A 123 -8.40 -15.08 -17.98
N PRO A 124 -8.61 -14.75 -19.27
CA PRO A 124 -9.78 -15.21 -20.03
C PRO A 124 -9.87 -16.73 -20.20
N ASP A 125 -8.73 -17.42 -20.28
CA ASP A 125 -8.66 -18.84 -20.62
C ASP A 125 -8.41 -19.76 -19.40
N ARG A 126 -8.52 -19.23 -18.18
CA ARG A 126 -8.23 -19.96 -16.94
C ARG A 126 -9.21 -19.58 -15.83
N GLU A 127 -9.47 -20.48 -14.90
CA GLU A 127 -10.22 -20.14 -13.69
C GLU A 127 -9.46 -19.10 -12.86
N PRO A 128 -10.14 -18.13 -12.22
CA PRO A 128 -9.50 -17.16 -11.34
C PRO A 128 -8.62 -17.85 -10.29
N GLN A 129 -7.37 -17.41 -10.19
CA GLN A 129 -6.41 -17.95 -9.24
C GLN A 129 -6.33 -17.02 -8.04
N LEU A 130 -6.71 -17.49 -6.86
CA LEU A 130 -6.54 -16.74 -5.62
C LEU A 130 -5.12 -16.91 -5.11
N ILE A 131 -4.38 -15.82 -5.02
CA ILE A 131 -3.03 -15.79 -4.49
C ILE A 131 -3.05 -15.05 -3.15
N SER A 132 -2.71 -15.77 -2.08
CA SER A 132 -2.73 -15.23 -0.72
C SER A 132 -1.36 -14.76 -0.26
N GLY A 133 -1.33 -13.84 0.70
CA GLY A 133 -0.09 -13.35 1.29
C GLY A 133 0.68 -12.42 0.35
N VAL A 134 -0.03 -11.64 -0.46
CA VAL A 134 0.58 -10.58 -1.28
C VAL A 134 1.04 -9.47 -0.36
N GLU A 135 2.33 -9.22 -0.31
CA GLU A 135 2.94 -8.28 0.62
C GLU A 135 3.06 -6.87 0.02
N PHE A 136 2.64 -5.88 0.81
CA PHE A 136 2.78 -4.46 0.52
C PHE A 136 3.51 -3.80 1.68
N VAL A 137 4.50 -2.97 1.36
CA VAL A 137 5.37 -2.31 2.33
C VAL A 137 5.05 -0.82 2.36
N ASP A 138 4.80 -0.29 3.56
CA ASP A 138 4.68 1.13 3.85
C ASP A 138 6.09 1.75 3.92
N GLN A 139 6.39 2.65 2.99
CA GLN A 139 7.59 3.48 2.97
C GLN A 139 7.24 4.95 3.24
N GLY A 140 6.85 5.25 4.47
CA GLY A 140 6.62 6.62 4.92
C GLY A 140 5.28 7.22 4.45
N GLY A 141 4.23 6.39 4.42
CA GLY A 141 2.89 6.74 3.97
C GLY A 141 2.62 6.39 2.51
N GLU A 142 3.62 5.87 1.79
CA GLU A 142 3.48 5.33 0.43
C GLU A 142 3.60 3.82 0.46
N TYR A 143 2.54 3.13 0.06
CA TYR A 143 2.53 1.67 -0.02
C TYR A 143 3.08 1.21 -1.36
N LYS A 144 3.93 0.19 -1.33
CA LYS A 144 4.53 -0.44 -2.51
C LYS A 144 4.39 -1.95 -2.45
N LEU A 145 4.20 -2.60 -3.59
CA LEU A 145 4.26 -4.06 -3.70
C LEU A 145 5.68 -4.53 -3.36
N ASP A 146 5.79 -5.61 -2.59
CA ASP A 146 7.08 -6.25 -2.36
C ASP A 146 7.72 -6.71 -3.69
N ARG A 147 9.03 -6.49 -3.83
CA ARG A 147 9.75 -6.77 -5.08
C ARG A 147 9.78 -8.26 -5.40
N LYS A 148 9.99 -9.11 -4.39
CA LYS A 148 10.01 -10.56 -4.60
C LYS A 148 8.64 -11.00 -5.11
N TRP A 149 7.57 -10.45 -4.55
CA TRP A 149 6.21 -10.72 -5.00
C TRP A 149 5.95 -10.28 -6.45
N ALA A 150 6.41 -9.09 -6.84
CA ALA A 150 6.31 -8.61 -8.22
C ALA A 150 7.01 -9.58 -9.19
N CYS A 151 8.22 -10.04 -8.84
CA CYS A 151 8.99 -10.99 -9.63
C CYS A 151 8.36 -12.38 -9.71
N ASP A 152 7.81 -12.89 -8.61
CA ASP A 152 7.10 -14.17 -8.57
C ASP A 152 5.86 -14.13 -9.47
N LEU A 153 5.11 -13.01 -9.48
CA LEU A 153 3.95 -12.85 -10.35
C LEU A 153 4.33 -12.89 -11.83
N VAL A 154 5.34 -12.11 -12.25
CA VAL A 154 5.81 -12.11 -13.65
C VAL A 154 6.25 -13.51 -14.07
N SER A 155 6.99 -14.21 -13.21
CA SER A 155 7.48 -15.57 -13.47
C SER A 155 6.37 -16.60 -13.65
N ASN A 156 5.26 -16.46 -12.93
CA ASN A 156 4.14 -17.37 -13.03
C ASN A 156 3.22 -17.08 -14.22
N VAL A 157 3.07 -15.80 -14.60
CA VAL A 157 2.16 -15.38 -15.66
C VAL A 157 2.81 -15.46 -17.04
N VAL A 158 4.07 -15.01 -17.15
CA VAL A 158 4.86 -15.02 -18.39
C VAL A 158 6.31 -15.46 -18.11
N PRO A 159 6.55 -16.77 -17.89
CA PRO A 159 7.88 -17.28 -17.54
C PRO A 159 8.97 -16.93 -18.56
N ASP A 160 8.61 -16.73 -19.83
CA ASP A 160 9.54 -16.36 -20.90
C ASP A 160 9.94 -14.86 -20.89
N GLN A 161 9.31 -14.02 -20.06
CA GLN A 161 9.50 -12.56 -20.02
C GLN A 161 10.04 -12.06 -18.67
N VAL A 162 10.59 -12.94 -17.85
CA VAL A 162 11.13 -12.62 -16.52
C VAL A 162 12.37 -11.72 -16.65
N PRO A 163 12.36 -10.51 -16.06
CA PRO A 163 13.52 -9.63 -16.02
C PRO A 163 14.73 -10.24 -15.31
N ALA A 164 15.95 -9.88 -15.73
CA ALA A 164 17.18 -10.42 -15.15
C ALA A 164 17.28 -10.20 -13.63
N MET A 165 16.93 -9.00 -13.17
CA MET A 165 16.81 -8.60 -11.75
C MET A 165 15.95 -9.55 -10.88
N CYS A 166 14.98 -10.26 -11.46
CA CYS A 166 14.16 -11.22 -10.70
C CYS A 166 14.91 -12.52 -10.38
N ASN A 167 16.11 -12.69 -10.90
CA ASN A 167 17.00 -13.82 -10.62
C ASN A 167 18.14 -13.42 -9.66
N GLU A 168 18.18 -12.18 -9.19
CA GLU A 168 19.19 -11.70 -8.25
C GLU A 168 18.76 -12.00 -6.80
N ALA A 169 19.74 -12.25 -5.93
CA ALA A 169 19.49 -12.46 -4.51
C ALA A 169 19.21 -11.11 -3.82
N TYR A 170 18.09 -11.03 -3.11
CA TYR A 170 17.60 -9.86 -2.37
C TYR A 170 18.07 -9.85 -0.91
#